data_AF-A0A961FXC1-F1
#
_entry.id   AF-A0A961FXC1-F1
#
_cell.length_a   1.000
_cell.length_b   1.000
_cell.length_c   1.000
_cell.angle_alpha   90.00
_cell.angle_beta   90.00
_cell.angle_gamma   90.00
#
_symmetry.space_group_name_H-M   'P 1'
#
loop_
_entity.id
_entity.type
_entity.pdbx_description
1 polymer ?
#
loop_
_entity_poly.entity_id
_entity_poly.type
_entity_poly.pdbx_seq_one_letter_code
_entity_poly.pdbx_strand_id
1 'polypeptide(L)'
;MKNRPIPAFTADRVVRLLAFGALAAGLFPSPVRSQQAPAGKPDDPGGGAAKAIIVLDASGSMWGQIDGRAKIDIARDVIAELLNTLDPNLELGLMAYGHRR
;
A
#
# COMPACT_ATOMS: atom_id res chain seq x y z
N MET A 1 -9.17 28.80 -27.41
CA MET A 1 -8.99 28.11 -26.12
C MET A 1 -7.66 27.38 -26.16
N LYS A 2 -6.68 27.79 -25.36
CA LYS A 2 -5.28 27.30 -25.44
C LYS A 2 -5.11 26.10 -24.50
N ASN A 3 -4.92 24.90 -25.06
CA ASN A 3 -4.53 23.70 -24.31
C ASN A 3 -3.16 23.94 -23.66
N ARG A 4 -3.11 23.94 -22.33
CA ARG A 4 -1.84 23.94 -21.61
C ARG A 4 -1.38 22.49 -21.43
N PRO A 5 -0.14 22.13 -21.79
CA PRO A 5 0.38 20.79 -21.54
C PRO A 5 0.51 20.55 -20.02
N ILE A 6 0.13 19.35 -19.58
CA ILE A 6 0.29 18.86 -18.21
C ILE A 6 1.80 18.62 -17.98
N PRO A 7 2.43 19.18 -16.94
CA PRO A 7 3.81 18.84 -16.62
C PRO A 7 3.88 17.38 -16.12
N ALA A 8 4.72 16.59 -16.77
CA ALA A 8 5.08 15.25 -16.32
C ALA A 8 5.70 15.33 -14.92
N PHE A 9 5.23 14.51 -13.99
CA PHE A 9 5.87 14.33 -12.68
C PHE A 9 7.23 13.66 -12.91
N THR A 10 8.29 14.48 -13.03
CA THR A 10 9.68 14.03 -13.17
C THR A 10 10.15 13.45 -11.84
N ALA A 11 10.21 12.12 -11.78
CA ALA A 11 10.65 11.31 -10.64
C ALA A 11 12.18 11.34 -10.43
N ASP A 12 12.80 12.52 -10.36
CA ASP A 12 14.27 12.62 -10.33
C ASP A 12 14.83 13.70 -9.39
N ARG A 13 14.19 13.85 -8.22
CA ARG A 13 14.72 14.68 -7.13
C ARG A 13 14.45 13.98 -5.82
N VAL A 14 15.48 13.37 -5.24
CA VAL A 14 15.90 13.41 -3.82
C VAL A 14 16.82 12.20 -3.56
N VAL A 15 18.02 12.20 -4.16
CA VAL A 15 19.14 11.40 -3.64
C VAL A 15 20.43 12.20 -3.85
N ARG A 16 20.80 13.02 -2.87
CA ARG A 16 22.18 13.50 -2.68
C ARG A 16 22.54 13.53 -1.20
N LEU A 17 22.90 12.34 -0.73
CA LEU A 17 24.14 12.01 -0.02
C LEU A 17 24.95 13.15 0.66
N LEU A 18 24.93 13.08 2.00
CA LEU A 18 26.01 13.29 2.99
C LEU A 18 26.80 14.61 3.05
N ALA A 19 26.65 15.30 4.18
CA ALA A 19 27.73 16.04 4.83
C ALA A 19 27.78 15.65 6.33
N PHE A 20 28.98 15.29 6.77
CA PHE A 20 29.36 14.77 8.08
C PHE A 20 29.15 15.79 9.21
N GLY A 21 28.62 15.31 10.33
CA GLY A 21 28.62 16.02 11.62
C GLY A 21 28.76 15.00 12.75
N ALA A 22 29.99 14.81 13.21
CA ALA A 22 30.29 14.04 14.42
C ALA A 22 29.95 14.85 15.67
N LEU A 23 29.77 14.11 16.78
CA LEU A 23 29.81 14.53 18.19
C LEU A 23 28.45 14.64 18.90
N ALA A 24 28.07 13.57 19.59
CA ALA A 24 27.51 13.63 20.95
C ALA A 24 27.53 12.23 21.58
N ALA A 25 28.10 12.15 22.77
CA ALA A 25 28.15 10.95 23.60
C ALA A 25 26.79 10.67 24.26
N GLY A 26 26.49 9.39 24.46
CA GLY A 26 25.50 8.93 25.42
C GLY A 26 24.10 8.65 24.88
N LEU A 27 23.59 7.48 25.24
CA LEU A 27 22.22 6.98 25.13
C LEU A 27 21.88 6.16 23.85
N PHE A 28 21.67 4.85 24.10
CA PHE A 28 21.37 3.76 23.18
C PHE A 28 20.34 4.09 22.07
N PRO A 29 20.54 3.51 20.88
CA PRO A 29 19.44 2.81 20.25
C PRO A 29 19.80 1.34 20.04
N SER A 30 18.96 0.47 20.59
CA SER A 30 18.85 -0.93 20.15
C SER A 30 18.84 -0.98 18.63
N PRO A 31 19.48 -1.97 17.98
CA PRO A 31 19.10 -2.24 16.61
C PRO A 31 17.61 -2.59 16.66
N VAL A 32 16.77 -1.72 16.09
CA VAL A 32 15.56 -2.21 15.44
C VAL A 32 16.10 -3.18 14.41
N ARG A 33 16.19 -4.45 14.82
CA ARG A 33 16.18 -5.57 13.90
C ARG A 33 14.93 -5.30 13.11
N SER A 34 15.08 -4.81 11.89
CA SER A 34 14.07 -5.00 10.88
C SER A 34 13.79 -6.50 10.93
N GLN A 35 12.70 -6.87 11.60
CA GLN A 35 12.17 -8.21 11.49
C GLN A 35 11.78 -8.25 10.03
N GLN A 36 12.70 -8.72 9.21
CA GLN A 36 12.40 -9.25 7.91
C GLN A 36 11.29 -10.27 8.21
N ALA A 37 10.05 -9.92 7.90
CA ALA A 37 8.99 -10.91 7.80
C ALA A 37 9.57 -12.05 6.96
N PRO A 38 9.39 -13.31 7.36
CA PRO A 38 9.98 -14.42 6.62
C PRO A 38 9.58 -14.25 5.16
N ALA A 39 10.58 -13.95 4.33
CA ALA A 39 10.42 -14.05 2.90
C ALA A 39 10.26 -15.54 2.65
N GLY A 40 9.02 -16.01 2.69
CA GLY A 40 8.67 -17.35 2.27
C GLY A 40 9.23 -17.51 0.87
N LYS A 41 10.22 -18.39 0.72
CA LYS A 41 10.60 -18.86 -0.61
C LYS A 41 9.34 -19.50 -1.22
N PRO A 42 9.04 -19.29 -2.51
CA PRO A 42 7.82 -19.79 -3.16
C PRO A 42 7.59 -21.31 -3.05
N ASP A 43 8.58 -22.05 -2.58
CA ASP A 43 8.71 -23.50 -2.70
C ASP A 43 9.24 -24.17 -1.42
N ASP A 44 9.19 -23.51 -0.25
CA ASP A 44 9.43 -24.17 1.05
C ASP A 44 8.12 -24.82 1.58
N PRO A 45 8.02 -26.16 1.67
CA PRO A 45 6.82 -26.84 2.18
C PRO A 45 6.54 -26.58 3.68
N GLY A 46 7.43 -25.86 4.38
CA GLY A 46 7.25 -25.39 5.76
C GLY A 46 7.07 -23.88 5.92
N GLY A 47 7.06 -23.10 4.83
CA GLY A 47 6.82 -21.65 4.87
C GLY A 47 5.33 -21.34 4.87
N GLY A 48 4.80 -20.83 5.98
CA GLY A 48 3.37 -20.51 6.09
C GLY A 48 2.89 -19.65 4.92
N ALA A 49 1.72 -19.99 4.37
CA ALA A 49 1.10 -19.29 3.25
C ALA A 49 1.17 -17.76 3.45
N ALA A 50 1.54 -17.05 2.38
CA ALA A 50 1.54 -15.59 2.41
C ALA A 50 0.15 -15.09 2.81
N LYS A 51 0.09 -14.04 3.65
CA LYS A 51 -1.18 -13.50 4.16
C LYS A 51 -1.31 -12.02 3.85
N ALA A 52 -2.51 -11.59 3.46
CA ALA A 52 -2.83 -10.20 3.21
C ALA A 52 -4.22 -9.84 3.73
N ILE A 53 -4.46 -8.57 4.05
CA ILE A 53 -5.78 -8.06 4.43
C ILE A 53 -6.10 -6.84 3.57
N ILE A 54 -7.27 -6.86 2.95
CA ILE A 54 -7.87 -5.69 2.29
C ILE A 54 -8.70 -4.94 3.33
N VAL A 55 -8.42 -3.65 3.47
CA VAL A 55 -9.26 -2.74 4.28
C VAL A 55 -10.01 -1.82 3.32
N LEU A 56 -11.33 -2.02 3.23
CA LEU A 56 -12.22 -1.24 2.37
C LEU A 56 -12.86 -0.10 3.17
N ASP A 57 -12.65 1.13 2.72
CA ASP A 57 -13.45 2.28 3.17
C ASP A 57 -14.85 2.19 2.57
N ALA A 58 -15.85 2.11 3.44
CA ALA A 58 -17.28 2.16 3.10
C ALA A 58 -18.00 3.29 3.87
N SER A 59 -17.26 4.37 4.20
CA SER A 59 -17.80 5.57 4.83
C SER A 59 -18.73 6.35 3.89
N GLY A 60 -19.49 7.29 4.46
CA GLY A 60 -20.40 8.17 3.71
C GLY A 60 -19.77 8.84 2.48
N SER A 61 -18.48 9.19 2.54
CA SER A 61 -17.77 9.88 1.45
C SER A 61 -17.58 9.02 0.19
N MET A 62 -17.65 7.69 0.34
CA MET A 62 -17.50 6.71 -0.73
C MET A 62 -18.74 6.58 -1.61
N TRP A 63 -19.89 7.08 -1.15
CA TRP A 63 -21.09 7.25 -1.97
C TRP A 63 -21.04 8.47 -2.88
N GLY A 64 -20.05 9.35 -2.67
CA GLY A 64 -19.77 10.46 -3.57
C GLY A 64 -19.44 9.96 -4.97
N GLN A 65 -19.76 10.76 -5.97
CA GLN A 65 -19.60 10.42 -7.37
C GLN A 65 -18.27 10.96 -7.92
N ILE A 66 -17.62 10.20 -8.78
CA ILE A 66 -16.55 10.64 -9.67
C ILE A 66 -16.97 10.20 -11.06
N ASP A 67 -17.00 11.13 -12.02
CA ASP A 67 -17.41 10.88 -13.40
C ASP A 67 -18.77 10.14 -13.53
N GLY A 68 -19.70 10.45 -12.62
CA GLY A 68 -21.05 9.85 -12.58
C GLY A 68 -21.12 8.42 -12.03
N ARG A 69 -20.03 7.90 -11.45
CA ARG A 69 -19.98 6.61 -10.73
C ARG A 69 -19.67 6.79 -9.25
N ALA A 70 -20.30 6.00 -8.38
CA ALA A 70 -19.98 6.05 -6.96
C ALA A 70 -18.56 5.53 -6.74
N LYS A 71 -17.79 6.18 -5.86
CA LYS A 71 -16.42 5.76 -5.56
C LYS A 71 -16.36 4.32 -5.04
N ILE A 72 -17.36 3.89 -4.28
CA ILE A 72 -17.46 2.51 -3.79
C ILE A 72 -17.58 1.50 -4.93
N ASP A 73 -18.26 1.85 -6.03
CA ASP A 73 -18.37 0.97 -7.20
C ASP A 73 -17.03 0.85 -7.91
N ILE A 74 -16.30 1.96 -8.05
CA ILE A 74 -14.94 1.95 -8.62
C ILE A 74 -14.00 1.09 -7.75
N ALA A 75 -14.07 1.23 -6.43
CA ALA A 75 -13.26 0.44 -5.50
C ALA A 75 -13.56 -1.07 -5.61
N ARG A 76 -14.84 -1.44 -5.80
CA ARG A 76 -15.26 -2.84 -6.01
C ARG A 76 -14.70 -3.41 -7.30
N ASP A 77 -14.72 -2.65 -8.39
CA ASP A 77 -14.15 -3.08 -9.67
C ASP A 77 -12.64 -3.33 -9.53
N VAL A 78 -11.91 -2.42 -8.91
CA VAL A 78 -10.46 -2.55 -8.67
C VAL A 78 -10.15 -3.78 -7.82
N ILE A 79 -10.95 -4.06 -6.78
CA ILE A 79 -10.78 -5.27 -5.97
C ILE A 79 -11.05 -6.52 -6.82
N ALA A 80 -12.10 -6.53 -7.64
CA ALA A 80 -12.40 -7.66 -8.51
C ALA A 80 -11.26 -7.94 -9.50
N GLU A 81 -10.68 -6.88 -10.09
CA GLU A 81 -9.50 -7.00 -10.96
C GLU A 81 -8.28 -7.50 -10.21
N LEU A 82 -8.01 -6.97 -9.01
CA LEU A 82 -6.91 -7.40 -8.16
C LEU A 82 -7.02 -8.90 -7.85
N LEU A 83 -8.20 -9.39 -7.45
CA LEU A 83 -8.42 -10.79 -7.11
C LEU A 83 -8.06 -11.75 -8.26
N ASN A 84 -8.21 -11.32 -9.52
CA ASN A 84 -7.82 -12.13 -10.68
C ASN A 84 -6.29 -12.25 -10.87
N THR A 85 -5.52 -11.41 -10.18
CA THR A 85 -4.05 -11.35 -10.30
C THR A 85 -3.32 -11.93 -9.08
N LEU A 86 -4.03 -12.19 -7.98
CA LEU A 86 -3.44 -12.70 -6.75
C LEU A 86 -3.08 -14.19 -6.87
N ASP A 87 -2.06 -14.60 -6.11
CA ASP A 87 -1.68 -16.00 -5.95
C ASP A 87 -2.87 -16.78 -5.33
N PRO A 88 -3.32 -17.90 -5.92
CA PRO A 88 -4.39 -18.72 -5.36
C PRO A 88 -4.09 -19.30 -3.98
N ASN A 89 -2.82 -19.36 -3.58
CA ASN A 89 -2.39 -19.83 -2.25
C ASN A 89 -2.30 -18.70 -1.21
N LEU A 90 -2.60 -17.45 -1.58
CA LEU A 90 -2.62 -16.31 -0.67
C LEU A 90 -3.81 -16.42 0.30
N GLU A 91 -3.53 -16.37 1.60
CA GLU A 91 -4.58 -16.24 2.63
C GLU A 91 -5.03 -14.77 2.69
N LEU A 92 -6.22 -14.49 2.16
CA LEU A 92 -6.76 -13.14 2.04
C LEU A 92 -7.89 -12.87 3.04
N GLY A 93 -7.71 -11.86 3.89
CA GLY A 93 -8.76 -11.28 4.72
C GLY A 93 -9.37 -10.03 4.10
N LEU A 94 -10.63 -9.74 4.44
CA LEU A 94 -11.32 -8.50 4.07
C LEU A 94 -11.97 -7.86 5.30
N MET A 95 -11.73 -6.58 5.51
CA MET A 95 -12.40 -5.77 6.51
C MET A 95 -12.97 -4.51 5.87
N ALA A 96 -14.24 -4.20 6.14
CA ALA A 96 -14.85 -2.93 5.74
C ALA A 96 -15.08 -2.05 6.97
N TYR A 97 -14.78 -0.75 6.85
CA TYR A 97 -15.07 0.24 7.89
C TYR A 97 -16.02 1.33 7.39
N GLY A 98 -16.66 2.05 8.30
CA GLY A 98 -17.54 3.17 7.94
C GLY A 98 -18.93 2.78 7.41
N HIS A 99 -19.21 1.49 7.21
CA HIS A 99 -20.47 0.96 6.66
C HIS A 99 -21.69 0.98 7.62
N ARG A 100 -21.47 1.19 8.93
CA ARG A 100 -22.52 1.12 9.97
C ARG A 100 -22.97 2.49 10.50
N ARG A 101 -23.08 3.50 9.62
CA ARG A 101 -23.59 4.82 10.00
C ARG A 101 -24.70 5.26 9.06
#